data_AF-A0A8H8X0S0-F1
#
_entry.id   AF-A0A8H8X0S0-F1
#
_cell.length_a   1.000
_cell.length_b   1.000
_cell.length_c   1.000
_cell.angle_alpha   90.00
_cell.angle_beta   90.00
_cell.angle_gamma   90.00
#
_symmetry.space_group_name_H-M   'P 1'
#
loop_
_entity.id
_entity.type
_entity.pdbx_description
1 polymer ?
#
loop_
_entity_poly.entity_id
_entity_poly.type
_entity_poly.pdbx_seq_one_letter_code
_entity_poly.pdbx_strand_id
1 'polypeptide(L)'
;MSLAGTAQLLGAIRIVPNVDSIGIAVFGVPGGNTMYVAETDASFTITDFMDFINAEGYEIDYKLPKDQQLVTYALKDPSPIPFWVNDICHIIPGDAESNDVFVRFDSLAIDHPVLKTLRRLLGDARNGVFREQQEQWMVQEISASFSDIFEKTPVHSRYWITRLGDAVRHARSLTQPPHPIDEELRRVALEWIERFATKTDYHRLMAVIGNLLAGAISSERAQAMVFGFLVNQVMAGNFNTFAKELVRDKRFVELFPHGIYQYWWRYNWPRLTFDYQKPHFILDPLFDEIRSGAIRKDFHRAERMAYLFFRWEQAPNEIYDVVVPHIQKYLKKLSSACHKANEISNNTHSHISYDDAARRVLYYYFILMALDGIIDGKHRLSRTIIKERFGLSSTYVEQLADRLDISI
;
A
#
# COMPACT_ATOMS: atom_id res chain seq x y z
N MET A 1 26.80 30.51 -1.22
CA MET A 1 27.88 29.90 -2.03
C MET A 1 28.29 28.66 -1.23
N SER A 2 28.07 27.45 -1.71
CA SER A 2 28.27 26.24 -0.87
C SER A 2 29.75 26.13 -0.52
N LEU A 3 30.05 26.07 0.79
CA LEU A 3 31.36 25.66 1.26
C LEU A 3 31.68 24.27 0.70
N ALA A 4 32.96 23.98 0.53
CA ALA A 4 33.47 22.67 0.12
C ALA A 4 33.28 21.59 1.22
N GLY A 5 32.18 21.67 1.98
CA GLY A 5 31.81 20.77 3.06
C GLY A 5 32.74 20.82 4.27
N THR A 6 33.65 21.80 4.37
CA THR A 6 34.59 21.94 5.50
C THR A 6 34.70 23.37 6.00
N ALA A 7 34.93 23.53 7.30
CA ALA A 7 35.15 24.81 7.96
C ALA A 7 36.08 24.66 9.18
N GLN A 8 36.87 25.70 9.50
CA GLN A 8 37.78 25.71 10.65
C GLN A 8 37.09 26.29 11.87
N LEU A 9 37.28 25.67 13.03
CA LEU A 9 36.83 26.22 14.29
C LEU A 9 37.63 27.49 14.62
N LEU A 10 36.96 28.63 14.61
CA LEU A 10 37.54 29.94 14.88
C LEU A 10 37.41 30.36 16.34
N GLY A 11 36.25 30.09 16.93
CA GLY A 11 35.89 30.53 18.27
C GLY A 11 34.64 29.85 18.77
N ALA A 12 34.15 30.31 19.92
CA ALA A 12 32.90 29.85 20.49
C ALA A 12 32.10 31.03 21.02
N ILE A 13 30.79 31.03 20.79
CA ILE A 13 29.87 31.99 21.38
C ILE A 13 29.52 31.54 22.77
N ARG A 14 29.77 32.41 23.75
CA ARG A 14 29.25 32.26 25.10
C ARG A 14 27.90 32.97 25.17
N ILE A 15 26.83 32.21 25.40
CA ILE A 15 25.45 32.75 25.37
C ILE A 15 25.25 33.79 26.49
N VAL A 16 25.87 33.57 27.65
CA VAL A 16 25.83 34.49 28.80
C VAL A 16 27.25 34.80 29.27
N PRO A 17 27.72 36.06 29.19
CA PRO A 17 29.05 36.43 29.65
C PRO A 17 29.27 36.14 31.13
N ASN A 18 30.48 35.68 31.49
CA ASN A 18 30.90 35.41 32.88
C ASN A 18 30.03 34.42 33.67
N VAL A 19 29.21 33.62 32.99
CA VAL A 19 28.43 32.54 33.58
C VAL A 19 28.80 31.23 32.91
N ASP A 20 28.98 30.17 33.68
CA ASP A 20 29.24 28.86 33.13
C ASP A 20 28.04 28.42 32.27
N SER A 21 28.31 28.08 31.00
CA SER A 21 27.29 27.80 30.01
C SER A 21 27.77 26.78 28.98
N ILE A 22 26.83 26.19 28.24
CA ILE A 22 27.11 25.50 26.97
C ILE A 22 27.00 26.55 25.87
N GLY A 23 27.97 26.57 24.96
CA GLY A 23 28.07 27.54 23.87
C GLY A 23 27.77 26.97 22.51
N ILE A 24 28.03 27.81 21.51
CA ILE A 24 27.90 27.48 20.09
C ILE A 24 29.26 27.63 19.43
N ALA A 25 29.70 26.59 18.71
CA ALA A 25 30.94 26.65 17.94
C ALA A 25 30.79 27.61 16.74
N VAL A 26 31.78 28.47 16.55
CA VAL A 26 31.86 29.40 15.41
C VAL A 26 32.97 28.94 14.47
N PHE A 27 32.60 28.74 13.23
CA PHE A 27 33.49 28.29 12.17
C PHE A 27 33.80 29.41 11.17
N GLY A 28 34.85 29.23 10.38
CA GLY A 28 35.18 30.10 9.26
C GLY A 28 36.07 29.40 8.25
N VAL A 29 36.30 30.09 7.14
CA VAL A 29 37.17 29.59 6.07
C VAL A 29 38.53 30.25 6.18
N PRO A 30 39.63 29.52 5.97
CA PRO A 30 40.95 30.13 5.82
C PRO A 30 40.93 31.29 4.82
N GLY A 31 41.26 32.50 5.27
CA GLY A 31 41.31 33.70 4.42
C GLY A 31 39.94 34.30 4.04
N GLY A 32 38.84 33.80 4.60
CA GLY A 32 37.49 34.35 4.42
C GLY A 32 37.06 35.24 5.60
N ASN A 33 36.15 36.18 5.35
CA ASN A 33 35.57 37.06 6.37
C ASN A 33 34.17 36.59 6.86
N THR A 34 33.71 35.43 6.40
CA THR A 34 32.41 34.88 6.75
C THR A 34 32.54 33.91 7.92
N MET A 35 31.64 34.03 8.90
CA MET A 35 31.51 33.11 10.01
C MET A 35 30.34 32.16 9.77
N TYR A 36 30.41 30.97 10.34
CA TYR A 36 29.38 29.95 10.22
C TYR A 36 29.09 29.30 11.57
N VAL A 37 27.91 28.73 11.72
CA VAL A 37 27.54 27.81 12.81
C VAL A 37 27.15 26.47 12.21
N ALA A 38 27.42 25.38 12.93
CA ALA A 38 27.03 24.05 12.48
C ALA A 38 25.54 23.81 12.73
N GLU A 39 24.79 23.46 11.69
CA GLU A 39 23.54 22.72 11.84
C GLU A 39 23.89 21.26 12.15
N THR A 40 23.18 20.65 13.09
CA THR A 40 23.49 19.30 13.56
C THR A 40 22.26 18.41 13.59
N ASP A 41 22.47 17.11 13.39
CA ASP A 41 21.41 16.11 13.54
C ASP A 41 21.16 15.71 15.01
N ALA A 42 20.24 14.77 15.24
CA ALA A 42 19.91 14.25 16.56
C ALA A 42 21.09 13.57 17.31
N SER A 43 22.21 13.32 16.62
CA SER A 43 23.46 12.77 17.17
C SER A 43 24.56 13.82 17.31
N PHE A 44 24.24 15.12 17.17
CA PHE A 44 25.22 16.21 17.15
C PHE A 44 26.28 16.09 16.05
N THR A 45 25.93 15.42 14.95
CA THR A 45 26.78 15.33 13.76
C THR A 45 26.49 16.51 12.84
N ILE A 46 27.53 17.12 12.27
CA ILE A 46 27.38 18.30 11.41
C ILE A 46 26.67 17.92 10.11
N THR A 47 25.52 18.53 9.86
CA THR A 47 24.73 18.35 8.62
C THR A 47 24.95 19.47 7.61
N ASP A 48 25.18 20.70 8.09
CA ASP A 48 25.51 21.85 7.27
C ASP A 48 26.26 22.94 8.07
N PHE A 49 26.91 23.85 7.36
CA PHE A 49 27.50 25.06 7.93
C PHE A 49 26.69 26.28 7.47
N MET A 50 25.90 26.83 8.38
CA MET A 50 25.01 27.97 8.11
C MET A 50 25.75 29.29 8.29
N ASP A 51 25.54 30.23 7.35
CA ASP A 51 26.06 31.59 7.45
C ASP A 51 25.62 32.23 8.79
N PHE A 52 26.59 32.68 9.57
CA PHE A 52 26.38 33.36 10.85
C PHE A 52 26.80 34.82 10.76
N ILE A 53 25.83 35.71 10.93
CA ILE A 53 26.05 37.15 11.04
C ILE A 53 25.78 37.52 12.49
N ASN A 54 26.81 37.98 13.20
CA ASN A 54 26.70 38.39 14.60
C ASN A 54 26.02 39.78 14.75
N ALA A 55 24.79 39.90 14.28
CA ALA A 55 24.03 41.16 14.30
C ALA A 55 23.66 41.60 15.72
N GLU A 56 23.53 40.65 16.65
CA GLU A 56 23.11 40.90 18.03
C GLU A 56 24.30 41.21 18.97
N GLY A 57 25.54 41.15 18.47
CA GLY A 57 26.73 41.53 19.21
C GLY A 57 27.15 40.52 20.29
N TYR A 58 26.91 39.22 20.06
CA TYR A 58 27.39 38.16 20.93
C TYR A 58 28.92 38.20 21.09
N GLU A 59 29.40 37.91 22.31
CA GLU A 59 30.83 37.79 22.57
C GLU A 59 31.35 36.46 22.02
N ILE A 60 32.34 36.54 21.11
CA ILE A 60 33.03 35.36 20.55
C ILE A 60 34.33 35.18 21.32
N ASP A 61 34.43 34.07 22.04
CA ASP A 61 35.65 33.64 22.71
C ASP A 61 36.57 32.95 21.69
N TYR A 62 37.67 33.61 21.36
CA TYR A 62 38.72 33.06 20.50
C TYR A 62 39.78 32.25 21.28
N LYS A 63 39.69 32.22 22.61
CA LYS A 63 40.64 31.49 23.48
C LYS A 63 40.20 30.03 23.63
N LEU A 64 40.24 29.30 22.52
CA LEU A 64 39.94 27.88 22.49
C LEU A 64 41.07 27.04 23.11
N PRO A 65 40.77 25.82 23.61
CA PRO A 65 41.79 24.84 24.00
C PRO A 65 42.82 24.64 22.88
N LYS A 66 44.11 24.51 23.24
CA LYS A 66 45.22 24.47 22.27
C LYS A 66 45.07 23.35 21.23
N ASP A 67 44.49 22.22 21.62
CA ASP A 67 44.24 21.06 20.78
C ASP A 67 43.07 21.26 19.80
N GLN A 68 42.29 22.32 19.96
CA GLN A 68 41.10 22.63 19.15
C GLN A 68 41.26 23.89 18.28
N GLN A 69 42.36 24.62 18.43
CA GLN A 69 42.62 25.83 17.65
C GLN A 69 42.85 25.47 16.18
N LEU A 70 42.08 26.10 15.27
CA LEU A 70 42.17 25.94 13.81
C LEU A 70 41.96 24.49 13.31
N VAL A 71 41.31 23.64 14.11
CA VAL A 71 40.90 22.31 13.67
C VAL A 71 39.84 22.46 12.58
N THR A 72 40.00 21.68 11.51
CA THR A 72 39.07 21.67 10.38
C THR A 72 38.03 20.57 10.60
N TYR A 73 36.76 20.93 10.50
CA TYR A 73 35.61 20.03 10.59
C TYR A 73 34.95 19.92 9.22
N ALA A 74 34.47 18.73 8.89
CA ALA A 74 33.71 18.43 7.69
C ALA A 74 32.25 18.12 8.02
N LEU A 75 31.40 18.12 6.99
CA LEU A 75 30.08 17.50 7.07
C LEU A 75 30.24 16.04 7.52
N LYS A 76 29.36 15.59 8.41
CA LYS A 76 29.36 14.30 9.09
C LYS A 76 30.39 14.13 10.22
N ASP A 77 31.23 15.12 10.48
CA ASP A 77 32.06 15.09 11.68
C ASP A 77 31.21 15.35 12.93
N PRO A 78 31.62 14.83 14.10
CA PRO A 78 31.00 15.19 15.37
C PRO A 78 31.20 16.68 15.64
N SER A 79 30.10 17.40 15.90
CA SER A 79 30.17 18.83 16.16
C SER A 79 30.93 19.09 17.45
N PRO A 80 31.89 20.02 17.48
CA PRO A 80 32.50 20.48 18.72
C PRO A 80 31.45 21.22 19.55
N ILE A 81 31.30 20.82 20.81
CA ILE A 81 30.39 21.45 21.76
C ILE A 81 31.25 22.23 22.77
N PRO A 82 31.37 23.56 22.62
CA PRO A 82 32.08 24.38 23.59
C PRO A 82 31.25 24.57 24.86
N PHE A 83 31.91 24.63 26.01
CA PHE A 83 31.28 24.92 27.29
C PHE A 83 32.29 25.54 28.27
N TRP A 84 31.81 26.33 29.23
CA TRP A 84 32.64 26.98 30.24
C TRP A 84 32.37 26.40 31.62
N VAL A 85 33.45 26.18 32.37
CA VAL A 85 33.43 25.82 33.80
C VAL A 85 34.49 26.67 34.49
N ASN A 86 34.09 27.43 35.50
CA ASN A 86 34.96 28.39 36.20
C ASN A 86 35.69 29.35 35.23
N ASP A 87 34.97 29.90 34.24
CA ASP A 87 35.50 30.80 33.19
C ASP A 87 36.55 30.19 32.25
N ILE A 88 36.76 28.87 32.28
CA ILE A 88 37.66 28.17 31.35
C ILE A 88 36.85 27.51 30.24
N CYS A 89 37.18 27.83 28.98
CA CYS A 89 36.59 27.19 27.81
C CYS A 89 37.11 25.76 27.68
N HIS A 90 36.18 24.82 27.57
CA HIS A 90 36.41 23.42 27.24
C HIS A 90 35.60 23.05 26.00
N ILE A 91 36.03 22.00 25.29
CA ILE A 91 35.30 21.45 24.14
C ILE A 91 35.20 19.95 24.32
N ILE A 92 34.02 19.42 24.04
CA ILE A 92 33.76 17.98 23.93
C ILE A 92 33.18 17.69 22.54
N PRO A 93 33.56 16.60 21.87
CA PRO A 93 32.97 16.26 20.58
C PRO A 93 31.54 15.73 20.77
N GLY A 94 30.66 15.96 19.78
CA GLY A 94 29.25 15.57 19.83
C GLY A 94 28.99 14.06 19.82
N ASP A 95 29.98 13.25 19.44
CA ASP A 95 29.95 11.79 19.54
C ASP A 95 30.38 11.24 20.91
N ALA A 96 30.83 12.10 21.83
CA ALA A 96 31.19 11.70 23.18
C ALA A 96 30.03 11.07 23.95
N GLU A 97 30.36 10.15 24.84
CA GLU A 97 29.42 9.54 25.76
C GLU A 97 29.22 10.41 27.01
N SER A 98 28.10 10.22 27.70
CA SER A 98 27.83 10.84 28.99
C SER A 98 28.92 10.55 30.03
N ASN A 99 29.59 9.39 29.90
CA ASN A 99 30.69 8.98 30.78
C ASN A 99 31.98 9.77 30.53
N ASP A 100 32.23 10.27 29.33
CA ASP A 100 33.47 11.01 29.01
C ASP A 100 33.56 12.32 29.80
N VAL A 101 32.43 12.98 30.02
CA VAL A 101 32.36 14.17 30.90
C VAL A 101 32.69 13.79 32.34
N PHE A 102 32.22 12.63 32.81
CA PHE A 102 32.52 12.15 34.17
C PHE A 102 34.00 11.80 34.32
N VAL A 103 34.60 11.12 33.35
CA VAL A 103 36.04 10.81 33.37
C VAL A 103 36.89 12.09 33.40
N ARG A 104 36.45 13.15 32.71
CA ARG A 104 37.21 14.40 32.58
C ARG A 104 37.08 15.33 33.79
N PHE A 105 35.95 15.33 34.50
CA PHE A 105 35.66 16.28 35.59
C PHE A 105 35.30 15.62 36.93
N ASP A 106 35.25 14.29 37.00
CA ASP A 106 35.02 13.47 38.19
C ASP A 106 33.79 13.94 39.00
N SER A 107 33.94 14.14 40.31
CA SER A 107 32.87 14.59 41.22
C SER A 107 32.19 15.89 40.78
N LEU A 108 32.91 16.80 40.10
CA LEU A 108 32.34 18.05 39.59
C LEU A 108 31.25 17.80 38.54
N ALA A 109 31.34 16.70 37.79
CA ALA A 109 30.36 16.33 36.77
C ALA A 109 29.00 15.88 37.33
N ILE A 110 28.89 15.66 38.63
CA ILE A 110 27.64 15.30 39.32
C ILE A 110 26.86 16.56 39.69
N ASP A 111 27.55 17.53 40.29
CA ASP A 111 26.90 18.67 40.96
C ASP A 111 26.86 19.93 40.09
N HIS A 112 27.80 20.09 39.14
CA HIS A 112 27.88 21.29 38.32
C HIS A 112 26.74 21.36 37.28
N PRO A 113 25.91 22.41 37.26
CA PRO A 113 24.73 22.48 36.39
C PRO A 113 25.03 22.30 34.90
N VAL A 114 26.11 22.91 34.41
CA VAL A 114 26.54 22.80 32.99
C VAL A 114 26.96 21.39 32.65
N LEU A 115 27.79 20.76 33.48
CA LEU A 115 28.31 19.41 33.22
C LEU A 115 27.19 18.38 33.32
N LYS A 116 26.29 18.53 34.29
CA LYS A 116 25.09 17.72 34.42
C LYS A 116 24.19 17.83 33.19
N THR A 117 24.00 19.05 32.67
CA THR A 117 23.20 19.28 31.46
C THR A 117 23.87 18.68 30.23
N LEU A 118 25.17 18.90 30.04
CA LEU A 118 25.95 18.35 28.94
C LEU A 118 25.91 16.82 28.92
N ARG A 119 26.10 16.19 30.09
CA ARG A 119 25.98 14.73 30.27
C ARG A 119 24.61 14.21 29.86
N ARG A 120 23.55 14.93 30.21
CA ARG A 120 22.18 14.59 29.82
C ARG A 120 22.00 14.71 28.31
N LEU A 121 22.42 15.82 27.71
CA LEU A 121 22.30 16.03 26.25
C LEU A 121 23.03 14.96 25.45
N LEU A 122 24.29 14.64 25.80
CA LEU A 122 25.06 13.59 25.15
C LEU A 122 24.42 12.21 25.37
N GLY A 123 23.95 11.93 26.59
CA GLY A 123 23.20 10.71 26.89
C GLY A 123 21.92 10.58 26.08
N ASP A 124 21.12 11.64 26.00
CA ASP A 124 19.86 11.70 25.26
C ASP A 124 20.10 11.50 23.75
N ALA A 125 21.16 12.10 23.19
CA ALA A 125 21.57 11.88 21.80
C ALA A 125 21.96 10.42 21.53
N ARG A 126 22.78 9.81 22.40
CA ARG A 126 23.23 8.41 22.25
C ARG A 126 22.11 7.39 22.48
N ASN A 127 21.19 7.70 23.38
CA ASN A 127 20.01 6.88 23.66
C ASN A 127 18.90 7.06 22.61
N GLY A 128 19.07 7.97 21.63
CA GLY A 128 18.11 8.19 20.55
C GLY A 128 16.91 9.06 20.92
N VAL A 129 16.91 9.71 22.09
CA VAL A 129 15.80 10.53 22.59
C VAL A 129 15.48 11.68 21.64
N PHE A 130 16.50 12.38 21.12
CA PHE A 130 16.27 13.47 20.15
C PHE A 130 15.75 12.96 18.81
N ARG A 131 16.18 11.76 18.37
CA ARG A 131 15.66 11.14 17.16
C ARG A 131 14.17 10.81 17.31
N GLU A 132 13.80 10.22 18.44
CA GLU A 132 12.40 9.93 18.76
C GLU A 132 11.55 11.20 18.84
N GLN A 133 12.07 12.28 19.45
CA GLN A 133 11.38 13.58 19.49
C GLN A 133 11.19 14.17 18.08
N GLN A 134 12.21 14.10 17.23
CA GLN A 134 12.14 14.57 15.85
C GLN A 134 11.11 13.76 15.03
N GLU A 135 11.10 12.44 15.16
CA GLU A 135 10.10 11.58 14.53
C GLU A 135 8.68 11.91 15.03
N GLN A 136 8.51 12.15 16.34
CA GLN A 136 7.21 12.55 16.92
C GLN A 136 6.75 13.93 16.44
N TRP A 137 7.64 14.91 16.34
CA TRP A 137 7.31 16.22 15.78
C TRP A 137 6.87 16.09 14.33
N MET A 138 7.55 15.25 13.54
CA MET A 138 7.17 15.00 12.16
C MET A 138 5.79 14.33 12.06
N VAL A 139 5.48 13.39 12.97
CA VAL A 139 4.12 12.82 13.07
C VAL A 139 3.08 13.91 13.35
N GLN A 140 3.35 14.81 14.29
CA GLN A 140 2.44 15.90 14.64
C GLN A 140 2.23 16.88 13.48
N GLU A 141 3.29 17.24 12.76
CA GLU A 141 3.24 18.13 11.60
C GLU A 141 2.41 17.53 10.44
N ILE A 142 2.67 16.26 10.12
CA ILE A 142 1.89 15.53 9.11
C ILE A 142 0.42 15.41 9.56
N SER A 143 0.19 15.08 10.83
CA SER A 143 -1.16 14.90 11.37
C SER A 143 -1.95 16.20 11.34
N ALA A 144 -1.33 17.32 11.70
CA ALA A 144 -1.95 18.65 11.63
C ALA A 144 -2.30 19.05 10.19
N SER A 145 -1.41 18.77 9.23
CA SER A 145 -1.62 19.03 7.79
C SER A 145 -2.78 18.24 7.18
N PHE A 146 -3.12 17.11 7.80
CA PHE A 146 -4.23 16.23 7.40
C PHE A 146 -5.18 15.95 8.58
N SER A 147 -5.50 16.98 9.37
CA SER A 147 -6.39 16.86 10.53
C SER A 147 -7.76 16.27 10.20
N ASP A 148 -8.24 16.45 8.96
CA ASP A 148 -9.47 15.84 8.46
C ASP A 148 -9.41 14.31 8.35
N ILE A 149 -8.21 13.73 8.31
CA ILE A 149 -7.95 12.29 8.28
C ILE A 149 -7.63 11.75 9.68
N PHE A 150 -6.77 12.44 10.44
CA PHE A 150 -6.22 11.92 11.69
C PHE A 150 -7.06 12.19 12.94
N GLU A 151 -7.71 13.36 12.99
CA GLU A 151 -8.44 13.82 14.18
C GLU A 151 -9.96 13.61 14.07
N LYS A 152 -10.49 13.60 12.84
CA LYS A 152 -11.92 13.42 12.59
C LYS A 152 -12.27 11.96 12.36
N THR A 153 -13.48 11.60 12.78
CA THR A 153 -14.04 10.29 12.49
C THR A 153 -14.10 10.02 10.98
N PRO A 154 -13.63 8.86 10.50
CA PRO A 154 -13.66 8.55 9.07
C PRO A 154 -15.07 8.57 8.49
N VAL A 155 -15.21 9.09 7.26
CA VAL A 155 -16.49 9.20 6.56
C VAL A 155 -16.51 8.41 5.25
N HIS A 156 -17.70 7.92 4.86
CA HIS A 156 -17.88 7.15 3.63
C HIS A 156 -17.94 8.02 2.37
N SER A 157 -16.88 8.79 2.09
CA SER A 157 -16.83 9.71 0.94
C SER A 157 -15.61 9.45 0.05
N ARG A 158 -15.75 9.75 -1.24
CA ARG A 158 -14.61 9.73 -2.19
C ARG A 158 -13.54 10.74 -1.78
N TYR A 159 -13.96 11.92 -1.31
CA TYR A 159 -13.07 12.95 -0.80
C TYR A 159 -12.15 12.42 0.31
N TRP A 160 -12.70 11.73 1.30
CA TRP A 160 -11.92 11.19 2.42
C TRP A 160 -10.87 10.18 1.93
N ILE A 161 -11.22 9.30 0.99
CA ILE A 161 -10.28 8.32 0.42
C ILE A 161 -9.17 9.01 -0.37
N THR A 162 -9.49 10.05 -1.15
CA THR A 162 -8.50 10.85 -1.86
C THR A 162 -7.54 11.53 -0.87
N ARG A 163 -8.09 12.17 0.17
CA ARG A 163 -7.29 12.84 1.21
C ARG A 163 -6.43 11.87 2.02
N LEU A 164 -6.90 10.65 2.29
CA LEU A 164 -6.08 9.58 2.87
C LEU A 164 -4.91 9.23 1.92
N GLY A 165 -5.16 9.12 0.62
CA GLY A 165 -4.11 8.89 -0.37
C GLY A 165 -3.09 10.03 -0.43
N ASP A 166 -3.54 11.27 -0.29
CA ASP A 166 -2.67 12.45 -0.21
C ASP A 166 -1.81 12.42 1.06
N ALA A 167 -2.41 12.08 2.22
CA ALA A 167 -1.70 11.95 3.48
C ALA A 167 -0.61 10.87 3.41
N VAL A 168 -0.92 9.70 2.83
CA VAL A 168 0.07 8.63 2.61
C VAL A 168 1.19 9.10 1.69
N ARG A 169 0.87 9.74 0.55
CA ARG A 169 1.90 10.23 -0.39
C ARG A 169 2.78 11.30 0.24
N HIS A 170 2.21 12.21 1.02
CA HIS A 170 2.96 13.23 1.73
C HIS A 170 3.87 12.61 2.79
N ALA A 171 3.35 11.69 3.61
CA ALA A 171 4.17 10.95 4.57
C ALA A 171 5.35 10.24 3.88
N ARG A 172 5.11 9.58 2.73
CA ARG A 172 6.16 8.89 1.97
C ARG A 172 7.17 9.80 1.29
N SER A 173 6.82 11.07 1.05
CA SER A 173 7.79 12.06 0.55
C SER A 173 8.75 12.55 1.64
N LEU A 174 8.38 12.40 2.90
CA LEU A 174 9.15 12.86 4.07
C LEU A 174 9.83 11.71 4.82
N THR A 175 9.21 10.53 4.84
CA THR A 175 9.64 9.38 5.66
C THR A 175 9.59 8.07 4.88
N GLN A 176 10.43 7.12 5.29
CA GLN A 176 10.41 5.75 4.79
C GLN A 176 9.82 4.81 5.85
N PRO A 177 9.01 3.79 5.46
CA PRO A 177 8.59 2.75 6.39
C PRO A 177 9.78 1.92 6.89
N PRO A 178 9.79 1.46 8.16
CA PRO A 178 8.77 1.72 9.19
C PRO A 178 8.97 3.09 9.87
N HIS A 179 7.88 3.85 10.05
CA HIS A 179 7.87 5.12 10.78
C HIS A 179 6.62 5.22 11.69
N PRO A 180 6.66 5.91 12.85
CA PRO A 180 5.50 6.03 13.75
C PRO A 180 4.21 6.55 13.09
N ILE A 181 4.31 7.39 12.05
CA ILE A 181 3.15 7.85 11.25
C ILE A 181 2.37 6.70 10.61
N ASP A 182 3.03 5.56 10.34
CA ASP A 182 2.41 4.38 9.74
C ASP A 182 1.39 3.74 10.69
N GLU A 183 1.59 3.88 11.99
CA GLU A 183 0.64 3.41 13.01
C GLU A 183 -0.63 4.25 12.99
N GLU A 184 -0.51 5.57 12.87
CA GLU A 184 -1.64 6.49 12.76
C GLU A 184 -2.41 6.28 11.45
N LEU A 185 -1.70 6.17 10.32
CA LEU A 185 -2.30 5.87 9.00
C LEU A 185 -3.03 4.53 9.03
N ARG A 186 -2.43 3.51 9.67
CA ARG A 186 -3.06 2.21 9.87
C ARG A 186 -4.32 2.35 10.73
N ARG A 187 -4.25 3.05 11.87
CA ARG A 187 -5.38 3.24 12.79
C ARG A 187 -6.59 3.81 12.08
N VAL A 188 -6.45 4.96 11.42
CA VAL A 188 -7.58 5.67 10.77
C VAL A 188 -8.18 4.86 9.61
N ALA A 189 -7.34 4.17 8.84
CA ALA A 189 -7.82 3.39 7.72
C ALA A 189 -8.46 2.07 8.16
N LEU A 190 -7.95 1.43 9.22
CA LEU A 190 -8.61 0.27 9.83
C LEU A 190 -9.96 0.64 10.41
N GLU A 191 -10.07 1.80 11.05
CA GLU A 191 -11.35 2.32 11.54
C GLU A 191 -12.34 2.58 10.38
N TRP A 192 -11.86 3.14 9.26
CA TRP A 192 -12.69 3.29 8.05
C TRP A 192 -13.15 1.93 7.51
N ILE A 193 -12.24 0.95 7.43
CA ILE A 193 -12.53 -0.41 6.96
C ILE A 193 -13.56 -1.08 7.88
N GLU A 194 -13.37 -1.00 9.19
CA GLU A 194 -14.30 -1.53 10.19
C GLU A 194 -15.73 -1.00 9.98
N ARG A 195 -15.86 0.32 9.77
CA ARG A 195 -17.16 0.99 9.60
C ARG A 195 -17.81 0.73 8.25
N PHE A 196 -17.04 0.64 7.18
CA PHE A 196 -17.57 0.79 5.81
C PHE A 196 -17.27 -0.36 4.85
N ALA A 197 -16.40 -1.32 5.19
CA ALA A 197 -16.01 -2.39 4.27
C ALA A 197 -17.22 -3.14 3.70
N THR A 198 -18.22 -3.49 4.50
CA THR A 198 -19.39 -4.25 4.02
C THR A 198 -20.36 -3.47 3.16
N LYS A 199 -20.30 -2.12 3.16
CA LYS A 199 -21.27 -1.23 2.49
C LYS A 199 -20.65 -0.42 1.35
N THR A 200 -19.34 -0.50 1.16
CA THR A 200 -18.62 0.26 0.15
C THR A 200 -18.57 -0.46 -1.20
N ASP A 201 -18.25 0.28 -2.26
CA ASP A 201 -17.91 -0.29 -3.56
C ASP A 201 -16.46 -0.79 -3.62
N TYR A 202 -16.21 -1.71 -4.56
CA TYR A 202 -14.91 -2.37 -4.74
C TYR A 202 -13.76 -1.38 -4.97
N HIS A 203 -13.97 -0.32 -5.77
CA HIS A 203 -12.92 0.65 -6.07
C HIS A 203 -12.48 1.42 -4.83
N ARG A 204 -13.45 1.85 -4.01
CA ARG A 204 -13.15 2.55 -2.75
C ARG A 204 -12.36 1.67 -1.80
N LEU A 205 -12.77 0.41 -1.61
CA LEU A 205 -12.03 -0.50 -0.75
C LEU A 205 -10.60 -0.71 -1.26
N MET A 206 -10.45 -1.01 -2.56
CA MET A 206 -9.14 -1.26 -3.15
C MET A 206 -8.25 -0.01 -3.13
N ALA A 207 -8.81 1.19 -3.18
CA ALA A 207 -8.06 2.44 -3.01
C ALA A 207 -7.52 2.59 -1.58
N VAL A 208 -8.36 2.36 -0.56
CA VAL A 208 -7.93 2.38 0.84
C VAL A 208 -6.87 1.32 1.11
N ILE A 209 -7.08 0.08 0.67
CA ILE A 209 -6.11 -1.01 0.84
C ILE A 209 -4.82 -0.74 0.07
N GLY A 210 -4.90 -0.21 -1.15
CA GLY A 210 -3.74 0.18 -1.94
C GLY A 210 -2.87 1.23 -1.25
N ASN A 211 -3.51 2.23 -0.62
CA ASN A 211 -2.79 3.23 0.19
C ASN A 211 -2.11 2.58 1.40
N LEU A 212 -2.74 1.60 2.05
CA LEU A 212 -2.17 0.92 3.20
C LEU A 212 -1.02 -0.03 2.86
N LEU A 213 -1.03 -0.62 1.66
CA LEU A 213 0.06 -1.47 1.17
C LEU A 213 1.39 -0.71 1.01
N ALA A 214 1.37 0.63 1.02
CA ALA A 214 2.56 1.47 1.05
C ALA A 214 3.26 1.48 2.43
N GLY A 215 3.31 0.35 3.13
CA GLY A 215 4.04 0.17 4.40
C GLY A 215 3.20 0.20 5.67
N ALA A 216 1.91 0.55 5.60
CA ALA A 216 1.05 0.57 6.79
C ALA A 216 0.53 -0.82 7.17
N ILE A 217 0.26 -1.71 6.21
CA ILE A 217 -0.18 -3.10 6.48
C ILE A 217 0.60 -4.11 5.63
N SER A 218 0.63 -5.37 6.11
CA SER A 218 1.18 -6.49 5.33
C SER A 218 0.25 -6.90 4.19
N SER A 219 0.83 -7.51 3.15
CA SER A 219 0.08 -8.09 2.03
C SER A 219 -0.94 -9.14 2.48
N GLU A 220 -0.59 -9.98 3.47
CA GLU A 220 -1.51 -10.98 4.03
C GLU A 220 -2.75 -10.34 4.68
N ARG A 221 -2.57 -9.23 5.41
CA ARG A 221 -3.69 -8.51 6.04
C ARG A 221 -4.56 -7.82 5.00
N ALA A 222 -3.96 -7.24 3.96
CA ALA A 222 -4.68 -6.69 2.82
C ALA A 222 -5.51 -7.78 2.10
N GLN A 223 -4.89 -8.93 1.84
CA GLN A 223 -5.54 -10.09 1.22
C GLN A 223 -6.74 -10.55 2.05
N ALA A 224 -6.60 -10.66 3.37
CA ALA A 224 -7.69 -11.04 4.27
C ALA A 224 -8.87 -10.05 4.20
N MET A 225 -8.60 -8.74 4.17
CA MET A 225 -9.65 -7.71 4.07
C MET A 225 -10.38 -7.75 2.73
N VAL A 226 -9.64 -7.87 1.62
CA VAL A 226 -10.25 -8.00 0.29
C VAL A 226 -11.06 -9.30 0.20
N PHE A 227 -10.57 -10.40 0.78
CA PHE A 227 -11.31 -11.66 0.83
C PHE A 227 -12.66 -11.50 1.55
N GLY A 228 -12.65 -10.96 2.78
CA GLY A 228 -13.87 -10.76 3.56
C GLY A 228 -14.88 -9.86 2.84
N PHE A 229 -14.40 -8.81 2.17
CA PHE A 229 -15.23 -7.95 1.34
C PHE A 229 -15.88 -8.70 0.18
N LEU A 230 -15.08 -9.42 -0.62
CA LEU A 230 -15.57 -10.10 -1.83
C LEU A 230 -16.62 -11.15 -1.46
N VAL A 231 -16.37 -11.94 -0.41
CA VAL A 231 -17.34 -12.91 0.11
C VAL A 231 -18.61 -12.21 0.57
N ASN A 232 -18.50 -11.11 1.33
CA ASN A 232 -19.67 -10.36 1.78
C ASN A 232 -20.52 -9.86 0.61
N GLN A 233 -19.89 -9.31 -0.43
CA GLN A 233 -20.63 -8.79 -1.59
C GLN A 233 -21.27 -9.90 -2.41
N VAL A 234 -20.65 -11.08 -2.50
CA VAL A 234 -21.25 -12.26 -3.13
C VAL A 234 -22.48 -12.71 -2.32
N MET A 235 -22.36 -12.83 -1.00
CA MET A 235 -23.47 -13.22 -0.11
C MET A 235 -24.62 -12.22 -0.12
N ALA A 236 -24.32 -10.92 -0.20
CA ALA A 236 -25.32 -9.86 -0.32
C ALA A 236 -25.98 -9.79 -1.71
N GLY A 237 -25.59 -10.64 -2.67
CA GLY A 237 -26.13 -10.65 -4.02
C GLY A 237 -25.58 -9.54 -4.94
N ASN A 238 -24.61 -8.76 -4.47
CA ASN A 238 -24.03 -7.59 -5.15
C ASN A 238 -22.89 -7.93 -6.11
N PHE A 239 -22.64 -9.20 -6.42
CA PHE A 239 -21.53 -9.64 -7.28
C PHE A 239 -21.43 -8.86 -8.61
N ASN A 240 -22.56 -8.55 -9.24
CA ASN A 240 -22.60 -7.83 -10.52
C ASN A 240 -22.00 -6.42 -10.47
N THR A 241 -21.91 -5.82 -9.29
CA THR A 241 -21.39 -4.44 -9.11
C THR A 241 -19.88 -4.33 -9.29
N PHE A 242 -19.14 -5.45 -9.21
CA PHE A 242 -17.68 -5.47 -9.34
C PHE A 242 -17.14 -6.59 -10.26
N ALA A 243 -18.02 -7.48 -10.74
CA ALA A 243 -17.62 -8.67 -11.50
C ALA A 243 -16.86 -8.35 -12.81
N LYS A 244 -17.15 -7.20 -13.46
CA LYS A 244 -16.48 -6.81 -14.71
C LYS A 244 -15.10 -6.24 -14.44
N GLU A 245 -14.98 -5.46 -13.38
CA GLU A 245 -13.76 -4.80 -12.95
C GLU A 245 -12.71 -5.81 -12.48
N LEU A 246 -13.16 -6.85 -11.77
CA LEU A 246 -12.30 -7.88 -11.20
C LEU A 246 -11.42 -8.61 -12.23
N VAL A 247 -11.88 -8.75 -13.48
CA VAL A 247 -11.10 -9.38 -14.57
C VAL A 247 -9.93 -8.51 -15.02
N ARG A 248 -10.04 -7.18 -14.85
CA ARG A 248 -9.05 -6.20 -15.31
C ARG A 248 -8.15 -5.69 -14.18
N ASP A 249 -8.52 -5.92 -12.92
CA ASP A 249 -7.76 -5.40 -11.78
C ASP A 249 -6.50 -6.24 -11.50
N LYS A 250 -5.33 -5.67 -11.81
CA LYS A 250 -4.01 -6.28 -11.54
C LYS A 250 -3.80 -6.57 -10.05
N ARG A 251 -4.34 -5.74 -9.15
CA ARG A 251 -4.18 -5.94 -7.71
C ARG A 251 -4.93 -7.17 -7.22
N PHE A 252 -6.10 -7.47 -7.81
CA PHE A 252 -6.79 -8.72 -7.53
C PHE A 252 -5.95 -9.93 -7.96
N VAL A 253 -5.30 -9.84 -9.13
CA VAL A 253 -4.40 -10.90 -9.63
C VAL A 253 -3.24 -11.15 -8.67
N GLU A 254 -2.62 -10.08 -8.17
CA GLU A 254 -1.50 -10.15 -7.24
C GLU A 254 -1.92 -10.69 -5.87
N LEU A 255 -3.08 -10.27 -5.36
CA LEU A 255 -3.60 -10.73 -4.08
C LEU A 255 -4.16 -12.15 -4.16
N PHE A 256 -4.75 -12.58 -5.27
CA PHE A 256 -5.38 -13.89 -5.42
C PHE A 256 -4.96 -14.55 -6.74
N PRO A 257 -3.70 -14.99 -6.88
CA PRO A 257 -3.21 -15.57 -8.14
C PRO A 257 -4.04 -16.78 -8.60
N HIS A 258 -4.46 -17.61 -7.64
CA HIS A 258 -5.24 -18.84 -7.84
C HIS A 258 -6.73 -18.69 -7.44
N GLY A 259 -7.21 -17.46 -7.24
CA GLY A 259 -8.58 -17.17 -6.84
C GLY A 259 -8.84 -17.28 -5.35
N ILE A 260 -10.04 -16.87 -4.91
CA ILE A 260 -10.37 -16.79 -3.48
C ILE A 260 -10.59 -18.17 -2.83
N TYR A 261 -10.87 -19.21 -3.62
CA TYR A 261 -11.03 -20.58 -3.10
C TYR A 261 -9.72 -21.11 -2.52
N GLN A 262 -8.61 -20.96 -3.25
CA GLN A 262 -7.29 -21.42 -2.79
C GLN A 262 -6.86 -20.68 -1.51
N TYR A 263 -7.19 -19.39 -1.41
CA TYR A 263 -6.96 -18.61 -0.20
C TYR A 263 -7.76 -19.18 0.98
N TRP A 264 -9.07 -19.40 0.81
CA TRP A 264 -9.91 -20.00 1.84
C TRP A 264 -9.43 -21.39 2.24
N TRP A 265 -8.99 -22.22 1.30
CA TRP A 265 -8.46 -23.55 1.60
C TRP A 265 -7.26 -23.49 2.56
N ARG A 266 -6.38 -22.48 2.38
CA ARG A 266 -5.17 -22.32 3.18
C ARG A 266 -5.40 -21.63 4.53
N TYR A 267 -6.28 -20.63 4.57
CA TYR A 267 -6.43 -19.73 5.73
C TYR A 267 -7.81 -19.82 6.40
N ASN A 268 -8.73 -20.62 5.84
CA ASN A 268 -10.12 -20.71 6.24
C ASN A 268 -10.80 -19.32 6.26
N TRP A 269 -11.75 -19.10 7.17
CA TRP A 269 -12.41 -17.82 7.38
C TRP A 269 -11.53 -16.87 8.19
N PRO A 270 -10.87 -15.85 7.59
CA PRO A 270 -10.03 -14.93 8.34
C PRO A 270 -10.85 -14.13 9.36
N ARG A 271 -10.23 -13.85 10.51
CA ARG A 271 -10.75 -12.91 11.50
C ARG A 271 -10.35 -11.50 11.08
N LEU A 272 -11.33 -10.62 10.92
CA LEU A 272 -11.16 -9.25 10.46
C LEU A 272 -11.71 -8.28 11.50
N THR A 273 -11.39 -7.00 11.34
CA THR A 273 -11.95 -5.93 12.18
C THR A 273 -13.41 -5.62 11.86
N PHE A 274 -13.91 -6.03 10.70
CA PHE A 274 -15.32 -5.95 10.34
C PHE A 274 -15.96 -7.33 10.25
N ASP A 275 -17.22 -7.41 10.64
CA ASP A 275 -18.05 -8.58 10.42
C ASP A 275 -18.44 -8.70 8.95
N TYR A 276 -18.38 -9.92 8.42
CA TYR A 276 -18.83 -10.23 7.06
C TYR A 276 -19.61 -11.54 7.04
N GLN A 277 -20.56 -11.63 6.11
CA GLN A 277 -21.38 -12.83 5.94
C GLN A 277 -20.53 -13.97 5.38
N LYS A 278 -20.65 -15.16 5.97
CA LYS A 278 -19.92 -16.36 5.58
C LYS A 278 -20.93 -17.43 5.13
N PRO A 279 -20.83 -17.97 3.91
CA PRO A 279 -21.59 -19.17 3.55
C PRO A 279 -21.12 -20.37 4.41
N HIS A 280 -21.94 -21.43 4.45
CA HIS A 280 -21.57 -22.66 5.14
C HIS A 280 -20.34 -23.30 4.48
N PHE A 281 -20.34 -23.36 3.16
CA PHE A 281 -19.20 -23.73 2.33
C PHE A 281 -18.87 -22.62 1.34
N ILE A 282 -17.58 -22.37 1.11
CA ILE A 282 -17.11 -21.23 0.30
C ILE A 282 -17.70 -21.22 -1.12
N LEU A 283 -18.04 -22.39 -1.69
CA LEU A 283 -18.60 -22.52 -3.04
C LEU A 283 -20.13 -22.49 -3.09
N ASP A 284 -20.84 -22.43 -1.96
CA ASP A 284 -22.31 -22.35 -1.92
C ASP A 284 -22.87 -21.26 -2.85
N PRO A 285 -22.32 -20.03 -2.86
CA PRO A 285 -22.84 -18.99 -3.75
C PRO A 285 -22.69 -19.35 -5.24
N LEU A 286 -21.62 -20.05 -5.61
CA LEU A 286 -21.41 -20.50 -6.98
C LEU A 286 -22.41 -21.62 -7.34
N PHE A 287 -22.67 -22.56 -6.44
CA PHE A 287 -23.69 -23.59 -6.66
C PHE A 287 -25.08 -22.99 -6.89
N ASP A 288 -25.46 -22.03 -6.06
CA ASP A 288 -26.75 -21.35 -6.18
C ASP A 288 -26.84 -20.51 -7.46
N GLU A 289 -25.73 -19.89 -7.89
CA GLU A 289 -25.66 -19.17 -9.16
C GLU A 289 -25.76 -20.11 -10.37
N ILE A 290 -25.15 -21.30 -10.32
CA ILE A 290 -25.28 -22.33 -11.37
C ILE A 290 -26.74 -22.79 -11.47
N ARG A 291 -27.40 -23.08 -10.34
CA ARG A 291 -28.82 -23.46 -10.30
C ARG A 291 -29.71 -22.35 -10.86
N SER A 292 -29.47 -21.11 -10.43
CA SER A 292 -30.20 -19.93 -10.92
C SER A 292 -29.95 -19.69 -12.42
N GLY A 293 -28.73 -19.95 -12.89
CA GLY A 293 -28.38 -19.91 -14.30
C GLY A 293 -29.09 -20.99 -15.12
N ALA A 294 -29.28 -22.19 -14.57
CA ALA A 294 -30.05 -23.25 -15.22
C ALA A 294 -31.53 -22.89 -15.38
N ILE A 295 -32.12 -22.19 -14.41
CA ILE A 295 -33.51 -21.68 -14.47
C ILE A 295 -33.62 -20.58 -15.54
N ARG A 296 -32.71 -19.60 -15.52
CA ARG A 296 -32.69 -18.46 -16.47
C ARG A 296 -32.18 -18.84 -17.87
N LYS A 297 -31.52 -19.99 -18.00
CA LYS A 297 -30.75 -20.43 -19.17
C LYS A 297 -29.65 -19.41 -19.55
N ASP A 298 -29.00 -18.85 -18.55
CA ASP A 298 -27.86 -17.94 -18.68
C ASP A 298 -26.84 -18.24 -17.58
N PHE A 299 -25.62 -18.62 -17.97
CA PHE A 299 -24.55 -19.03 -17.07
C PHE A 299 -23.40 -18.01 -17.01
N HIS A 300 -23.51 -16.86 -17.67
CA HIS A 300 -22.41 -15.88 -17.71
C HIS A 300 -22.05 -15.32 -16.33
N ARG A 301 -23.03 -15.17 -15.45
CA ARG A 301 -22.79 -14.74 -14.07
C ARG A 301 -22.06 -15.82 -13.27
N ALA A 302 -22.43 -17.08 -13.42
CA ALA A 302 -21.74 -18.22 -12.79
C ALA A 302 -20.30 -18.36 -13.31
N GLU A 303 -20.07 -18.18 -14.62
CA GLU A 303 -18.73 -18.18 -15.23
C GLU A 303 -17.82 -17.08 -14.65
N ARG A 304 -18.34 -15.85 -14.51
CA ARG A 304 -17.60 -14.76 -13.84
C ARG A 304 -17.35 -15.05 -12.36
N MET A 305 -18.30 -15.68 -11.68
CA MET A 305 -18.13 -16.06 -10.29
C MET A 305 -17.10 -17.18 -10.13
N ALA A 306 -17.04 -18.13 -11.06
CA ALA A 306 -15.98 -19.13 -11.14
C ALA A 306 -14.60 -18.47 -11.32
N TYR A 307 -14.51 -17.34 -12.04
CA TYR A 307 -13.26 -16.58 -12.15
C TYR A 307 -12.86 -15.92 -10.83
N LEU A 308 -13.81 -15.41 -10.05
CA LEU A 308 -13.54 -14.92 -8.70
C LEU A 308 -12.98 -16.06 -7.81
N PHE A 309 -13.62 -17.24 -7.83
CA PHE A 309 -13.23 -18.36 -6.98
C PHE A 309 -11.93 -19.04 -7.40
N PHE A 310 -11.72 -19.26 -8.70
CA PHE A 310 -10.66 -20.12 -9.22
C PHE A 310 -9.71 -19.44 -10.19
N ARG A 311 -9.94 -18.16 -10.57
CA ARG A 311 -9.12 -17.43 -11.55
C ARG A 311 -8.96 -18.18 -12.87
N TRP A 312 -7.79 -18.75 -13.14
CA TRP A 312 -7.48 -19.53 -14.34
C TRP A 312 -7.21 -21.00 -14.00
N GLU A 313 -7.43 -21.40 -12.74
CA GLU A 313 -7.29 -22.79 -12.28
C GLU A 313 -8.53 -23.61 -12.66
N GLN A 314 -8.36 -24.93 -12.69
CA GLN A 314 -9.47 -25.86 -12.82
C GLN A 314 -10.38 -25.75 -11.60
N ALA A 315 -11.70 -25.83 -11.83
CA ALA A 315 -12.64 -25.96 -10.73
C ALA A 315 -12.41 -27.30 -9.99
N PRO A 316 -12.79 -27.42 -8.71
CA PRO A 316 -12.70 -28.69 -7.99
C PRO A 316 -13.86 -29.63 -8.40
N ASN A 317 -13.74 -30.93 -8.11
CA ASN A 317 -14.64 -31.98 -8.61
C ASN A 317 -16.12 -31.73 -8.24
N GLU A 318 -16.38 -31.11 -7.09
CA GLU A 318 -17.72 -30.78 -6.63
C GLU A 318 -18.44 -29.83 -7.60
N ILE A 319 -17.70 -28.97 -8.31
CA ILE A 319 -18.25 -28.13 -9.38
C ILE A 319 -18.52 -28.94 -10.64
N TYR A 320 -17.63 -29.88 -11.00
CA TYR A 320 -17.84 -30.77 -12.15
C TYR A 320 -19.16 -31.54 -12.02
N ASP A 321 -19.42 -32.12 -10.85
CA ASP A 321 -20.61 -32.93 -10.58
C ASP A 321 -21.91 -32.16 -10.81
N VAL A 322 -21.90 -30.84 -10.57
CA VAL A 322 -23.07 -29.98 -10.76
C VAL A 322 -23.17 -29.47 -12.21
N VAL A 323 -22.05 -29.17 -12.86
CA VAL A 323 -22.04 -28.52 -14.19
C VAL A 323 -22.14 -29.52 -15.35
N VAL A 324 -21.51 -30.70 -15.25
CA VAL A 324 -21.50 -31.72 -16.32
C VAL A 324 -22.91 -32.16 -16.75
N PRO A 325 -23.88 -32.40 -15.85
CA PRO A 325 -25.25 -32.71 -16.25
C PRO A 325 -25.90 -31.61 -17.11
N HIS A 326 -25.57 -30.34 -16.85
CA HIS A 326 -26.03 -29.23 -17.68
C HIS A 326 -25.34 -29.21 -19.04
N ILE A 327 -24.03 -29.46 -19.10
CA ILE A 327 -23.29 -29.59 -20.36
C ILE A 327 -23.92 -30.69 -21.23
N GLN A 328 -24.15 -31.89 -20.69
CA GLN A 328 -24.77 -32.99 -21.43
C GLN A 328 -26.18 -32.64 -21.94
N LYS A 329 -26.98 -31.96 -21.12
CA LYS A 329 -28.31 -31.48 -21.51
C LYS A 329 -28.24 -30.50 -22.68
N TYR A 330 -27.31 -29.55 -22.67
CA TYR A 330 -27.18 -28.53 -23.71
C TYR A 330 -26.46 -29.06 -24.97
N LEU A 331 -25.57 -30.04 -24.85
CA LEU A 331 -24.99 -30.75 -25.99
C LEU A 331 -26.06 -31.46 -26.82
N LYS A 332 -27.00 -32.17 -26.16
CA LYS A 332 -28.15 -32.80 -26.84
C LYS A 332 -29.02 -31.77 -27.57
N LYS A 333 -29.25 -30.60 -26.95
CA LYS A 333 -30.02 -29.51 -27.55
C LYS A 333 -29.29 -28.85 -28.72
N LEU A 334 -27.97 -28.69 -28.62
CA LEU A 334 -27.13 -28.16 -29.69
C LEU A 334 -27.18 -29.10 -30.91
N SER A 335 -26.96 -30.40 -30.70
CA SER A 335 -27.05 -31.42 -31.77
C SER A 335 -28.42 -31.39 -32.46
N SER A 336 -29.52 -31.37 -31.70
CA SER A 336 -30.87 -31.26 -32.26
C SER A 336 -31.08 -29.95 -33.04
N ALA A 337 -30.54 -28.82 -32.55
CA ALA A 337 -30.61 -27.54 -33.25
C ALA A 337 -29.81 -27.56 -34.56
N CYS A 338 -28.63 -28.18 -34.59
CA CYS A 338 -27.82 -28.33 -35.79
C CYS A 338 -28.50 -29.21 -36.85
N HIS A 339 -29.08 -30.34 -36.45
CA HIS A 339 -29.86 -31.18 -37.37
C HIS A 339 -30.99 -30.39 -38.02
N LYS A 340 -31.77 -29.65 -37.22
CA LYS A 340 -32.86 -28.80 -37.73
C LYS A 340 -32.35 -27.67 -38.64
N ALA A 341 -31.23 -27.03 -38.30
CA ALA A 341 -30.64 -25.99 -39.14
C ALA A 341 -30.20 -26.54 -40.50
N ASN A 342 -29.60 -27.74 -40.53
CA ASN A 342 -29.20 -28.41 -41.76
C ASN A 342 -30.40 -28.82 -42.62
N GLU A 343 -31.48 -29.34 -42.02
CA GLU A 343 -32.73 -29.65 -42.73
C GLU A 343 -33.34 -28.40 -43.38
N ILE A 344 -33.33 -27.26 -42.69
CA ILE A 344 -33.85 -26.00 -43.21
C ILE A 344 -32.93 -25.44 -44.30
N SER A 345 -31.60 -25.52 -44.12
CA SER A 345 -30.62 -25.07 -45.11
C SER A 345 -30.76 -25.79 -46.45
N ASN A 346 -31.13 -27.08 -46.41
CA ASN A 346 -31.32 -27.89 -47.61
C ASN A 346 -32.65 -27.60 -48.32
N ASN A 347 -33.58 -26.88 -47.68
CA ASN A 347 -34.85 -26.46 -48.26
C ASN A 347 -34.78 -24.99 -48.72
N THR A 348 -34.69 -24.78 -50.03
CA THR A 348 -34.28 -23.53 -50.72
C THR A 348 -35.19 -22.30 -50.52
N HIS A 349 -36.28 -22.40 -49.75
CA HIS A 349 -37.37 -21.40 -49.76
C HIS A 349 -37.62 -20.66 -48.43
N SER A 350 -36.74 -20.76 -47.41
CA SER A 350 -37.01 -20.10 -46.12
C SER A 350 -35.80 -19.48 -45.40
N HIS A 351 -35.31 -18.34 -45.91
CA HIS A 351 -34.19 -17.59 -45.30
C HIS A 351 -34.45 -17.22 -43.82
N ILE A 352 -35.67 -16.72 -43.50
CA ILE A 352 -36.04 -16.31 -42.13
C ILE A 352 -36.02 -17.51 -41.16
N SER A 353 -36.46 -18.69 -41.62
CA SER A 353 -36.48 -19.91 -40.82
C SER A 353 -35.07 -20.42 -40.50
N TYR A 354 -34.13 -20.24 -41.44
CA TYR A 354 -32.73 -20.61 -41.23
C TYR A 354 -32.04 -19.69 -40.22
N ASP A 355 -32.28 -18.39 -40.28
CA ASP A 355 -31.68 -17.43 -39.35
C ASP A 355 -32.14 -17.69 -37.91
N ASP A 356 -33.42 -18.05 -37.71
CA ASP A 356 -33.92 -18.48 -36.40
C ASP A 356 -33.28 -19.78 -35.91
N ALA A 357 -33.01 -20.73 -36.81
CA ALA A 357 -32.30 -21.96 -36.48
C ALA A 357 -30.83 -21.70 -36.13
N ALA A 358 -30.15 -20.85 -36.91
CA ALA A 358 -28.78 -20.39 -36.68
C ALA A 358 -28.63 -19.70 -35.31
N ARG A 359 -29.57 -18.80 -34.96
CA ARG A 359 -29.62 -18.15 -33.63
C ARG A 359 -29.73 -19.16 -32.50
N ARG A 360 -30.51 -20.22 -32.67
CA ARG A 360 -30.64 -21.30 -31.66
C ARG A 360 -29.36 -22.12 -31.51
N VAL A 361 -28.66 -22.40 -32.61
CA VAL A 361 -27.36 -23.08 -32.58
C VAL A 361 -26.35 -22.24 -31.80
N LEU A 362 -26.18 -20.97 -32.15
CA LEU A 362 -25.27 -20.05 -31.45
C LEU A 362 -25.66 -19.88 -29.97
N TYR A 363 -26.95 -19.75 -29.67
CA TYR A 363 -27.44 -19.65 -28.30
C TYR A 363 -27.01 -20.84 -27.43
N TYR A 364 -27.18 -22.08 -27.91
CA TYR A 364 -26.73 -23.26 -27.16
C TYR A 364 -25.20 -23.39 -27.13
N TYR A 365 -24.53 -22.99 -28.21
CA TYR A 365 -23.06 -22.94 -28.25
C TYR A 365 -22.50 -22.01 -27.17
N PHE A 366 -23.03 -20.79 -27.04
CA PHE A 366 -22.57 -19.84 -26.01
C PHE A 366 -22.90 -20.28 -24.59
N ILE A 367 -24.04 -20.95 -24.37
CA ILE A 367 -24.34 -21.58 -23.07
C ILE A 367 -23.27 -22.63 -22.74
N LEU A 368 -22.91 -23.48 -23.70
CA LEU A 368 -21.89 -24.50 -23.51
C LEU A 368 -20.52 -23.89 -23.26
N MET A 369 -20.16 -22.80 -23.95
CA MET A 369 -18.91 -22.06 -23.67
C MET A 369 -18.86 -21.54 -22.24
N ALA A 370 -19.96 -20.96 -21.73
CA ALA A 370 -20.03 -20.46 -20.36
C ALA A 370 -19.95 -21.61 -19.34
N LEU A 371 -20.65 -22.72 -19.57
CA LEU A 371 -20.59 -23.91 -18.71
C LEU A 371 -19.19 -24.53 -18.69
N ASP A 372 -18.55 -24.65 -19.84
CA ASP A 372 -17.18 -25.14 -19.96
C ASP A 372 -16.19 -24.18 -19.28
N GLY A 373 -16.40 -22.86 -19.39
CA GLY A 373 -15.60 -21.86 -18.69
C GLY A 373 -15.78 -21.84 -17.16
N ILE A 374 -16.89 -22.35 -16.63
CA ILE A 374 -17.03 -22.55 -15.17
C ILE A 374 -16.03 -23.62 -14.70
N ILE A 375 -15.91 -24.71 -15.45
CA ILE A 375 -15.09 -25.87 -15.14
C ILE A 375 -13.61 -25.63 -15.50
N ASP A 376 -13.34 -25.39 -16.78
CA ASP A 376 -12.00 -25.31 -17.33
C ASP A 376 -11.46 -23.87 -17.27
N GLY A 377 -10.42 -23.71 -16.46
CA GLY A 377 -9.71 -22.45 -16.31
C GLY A 377 -9.13 -21.91 -17.61
N LYS A 378 -8.73 -22.75 -18.58
CA LYS A 378 -8.21 -22.32 -19.89
C LYS A 378 -9.27 -21.68 -20.77
N HIS A 379 -10.53 -22.04 -20.57
CA HIS A 379 -11.66 -21.60 -21.38
C HIS A 379 -12.53 -20.55 -20.67
N ARG A 380 -12.28 -20.30 -19.39
CA ARG A 380 -13.01 -19.34 -18.57
C ARG A 380 -12.99 -17.94 -19.18
N LEU A 381 -14.15 -17.31 -19.34
CA LEU A 381 -14.30 -15.97 -19.94
C LEU A 381 -13.79 -15.86 -21.39
N SER A 382 -13.24 -16.93 -21.98
CA SER A 382 -12.80 -16.94 -23.35
C SER A 382 -14.00 -17.02 -24.27
N ARG A 383 -14.01 -16.15 -25.28
CA ARG A 383 -14.97 -16.19 -26.39
C ARG A 383 -14.35 -16.69 -27.68
N THR A 384 -13.08 -17.10 -27.64
CA THR A 384 -12.41 -17.70 -28.79
C THR A 384 -13.10 -19.01 -29.19
N ILE A 385 -13.51 -19.09 -30.45
CA ILE A 385 -14.03 -20.32 -31.06
C ILE A 385 -12.85 -21.27 -31.26
N ILE A 386 -12.93 -22.46 -30.65
CA ILE A 386 -11.90 -23.48 -30.76
C ILE A 386 -12.38 -24.55 -31.72
N LYS A 387 -11.48 -25.03 -32.60
CA LYS A 387 -11.78 -26.06 -33.59
C LYS A 387 -12.39 -27.30 -32.92
N GLU A 388 -13.52 -27.77 -33.45
CA GLU A 388 -14.22 -29.00 -33.02
C GLU A 388 -14.77 -28.96 -31.58
N ARG A 389 -14.78 -27.79 -30.92
CA ARG A 389 -15.37 -27.63 -29.59
C ARG A 389 -16.87 -27.90 -29.65
N PHE A 390 -17.34 -28.78 -28.77
CA PHE A 390 -18.72 -29.28 -28.73
C PHE A 390 -19.20 -29.97 -30.03
N GLY A 391 -18.26 -30.46 -30.85
CA GLY A 391 -18.57 -31.18 -32.09
C GLY A 391 -18.92 -30.29 -33.29
N LEU A 392 -18.61 -28.99 -33.22
CA LEU A 392 -18.79 -28.04 -34.34
C LEU A 392 -17.45 -27.54 -34.85
N SER A 393 -17.28 -27.42 -36.17
CA SER A 393 -16.10 -26.76 -36.75
C SER A 393 -16.13 -25.26 -36.43
N SER A 394 -14.96 -24.65 -36.26
CA SER A 394 -14.86 -23.20 -36.02
C SER A 394 -15.47 -22.41 -37.19
N THR A 395 -15.20 -22.85 -38.41
CA THR A 395 -15.73 -22.27 -39.65
C THR A 395 -17.26 -22.24 -39.68
N TYR A 396 -17.93 -23.29 -39.18
CA TYR A 396 -19.38 -23.33 -39.16
C TYR A 396 -19.95 -22.33 -38.16
N VAL A 397 -19.35 -22.23 -36.97
CA VAL A 397 -19.78 -21.26 -35.94
C VAL A 397 -19.54 -19.82 -36.40
N GLU A 398 -18.38 -19.54 -37.01
CA GLU A 398 -18.04 -18.23 -37.59
C GLU A 398 -19.03 -17.84 -38.70
N GLN A 399 -19.33 -18.75 -39.63
CA GLN A 399 -20.31 -18.50 -40.69
C GLN A 399 -21.71 -18.16 -40.16
N LEU A 400 -22.17 -18.86 -39.11
CA LEU A 400 -23.45 -18.55 -38.48
C LEU A 400 -23.43 -17.17 -37.80
N ALA A 401 -22.29 -16.79 -37.21
CA ALA A 401 -22.12 -15.52 -36.52
C ALA A 401 -22.07 -14.34 -37.49
N ASP A 402 -21.26 -14.44 -38.54
CA ASP A 402 -21.12 -13.44 -39.60
C ASP A 402 -22.46 -13.18 -40.28
N ARG A 403 -23.20 -14.26 -40.58
CA ARG A 403 -24.53 -14.16 -41.18
C ARG A 403 -25.52 -13.41 -40.31
N LEU A 404 -25.41 -13.55 -38.98
CA LEU A 404 -26.32 -12.95 -38.01
C LEU A 404 -25.83 -11.60 -37.47
N ASP A 405 -24.69 -11.11 -37.97
CA ASP A 405 -24.00 -9.90 -37.50
C ASP A 405 -23.73 -9.92 -35.98
N ILE A 406 -23.32 -11.08 -35.47
CA ILE A 406 -22.97 -11.28 -34.05
C ILE A 406 -21.45 -11.25 -33.92
N SER A 407 -20.93 -10.24 -33.22
CA SER A 407 -19.53 -10.21 -32.80
C SER A 407 -19.27 -11.31 -31.77
N ILE A 408 -18.30 -12.18 -32.06
CA ILE A 408 -17.85 -13.26 -31.15
C ILE A 408 -16.53 -12.89 -30.48
#